data_AF-A0A699R6G4-F1
#
_entry.id   AF-A0A699R6G4-F1
#
_cell.length_a   1.000
_cell.length_b   1.000
_cell.length_c   1.000
_cell.angle_alpha   90.00
_cell.angle_beta   90.00
_cell.angle_gamma   90.00
#
_symmetry.space_group_name_H-M   'P 1'
#
loop_
_entity.id
_entity.type
_entity.pdbx_description
1 polymer ?
#
loop_
_entity_poly.entity_id
_entity_poly.type
_entity_poly.pdbx_seq_one_letter_code
_entity_poly.pdbx_strand_id
1 'polypeptide(L)'
;EEKERFKADIRATNILLQGLPKDIYILINHYTDTKDIWDNVKMILEDSQLTKDECKSQLYDEFEHPRRNKGETIYEYYVRFTKLINDMLNIKMIMPKCSLTQNLWTTCCLNGVDSLLQSN
;
A
#
# COMPACT_ATOMS: atom_id res chain seq x y z
N GLU A 1 -31.26 17.62 -29.57
CA GLU A 1 -29.91 17.98 -29.08
C GLU A 1 -29.86 18.13 -27.56
N GLU A 2 -30.72 18.93 -26.94
CA GLU A 2 -30.77 19.13 -25.47
C GLU A 2 -30.94 17.82 -24.66
N LYS A 3 -31.82 16.93 -25.13
CA LYS A 3 -32.09 15.64 -24.49
C LYS A 3 -30.88 14.68 -24.52
N GLU A 4 -30.04 14.79 -25.55
CA GLU A 4 -28.82 13.99 -25.69
C GLU A 4 -27.68 14.56 -24.84
N ARG A 5 -27.58 15.90 -24.71
CA ARG A 5 -26.68 16.54 -23.75
C ARG A 5 -27.02 16.15 -22.31
N PHE A 6 -28.29 16.22 -21.93
CA PHE A 6 -28.76 15.79 -20.61
C PHE A 6 -28.43 14.32 -20.31
N LYS A 7 -28.56 13.44 -21.31
CA LYS A 7 -28.16 12.02 -21.18
C LYS A 7 -26.66 11.85 -21.02
N ALA A 8 -25.87 12.63 -21.75
CA ALA A 8 -24.41 12.62 -21.63
C ALA A 8 -23.97 13.11 -20.25
N ASP A 9 -24.59 14.18 -19.74
CA ASP A 9 -24.33 14.73 -18.41
C ASP A 9 -24.65 13.71 -17.31
N ILE A 10 -25.82 13.05 -17.37
CA ILE A 10 -26.16 11.98 -16.41
C ILE A 10 -25.15 10.82 -16.47
N ARG A 11 -24.69 10.44 -17.67
CA ARG A 11 -23.66 9.40 -17.80
C ARG A 11 -22.34 9.83 -17.18
N ALA A 12 -21.91 11.06 -17.43
CA ALA A 12 -20.69 11.62 -16.86
C ALA A 12 -20.77 11.68 -15.33
N THR A 13 -21.90 12.15 -14.79
CA THR A 13 -22.15 12.18 -13.33
C THR A 13 -22.13 10.78 -12.73
N ASN A 14 -22.79 9.78 -13.35
CA ASN A 14 -22.80 8.42 -12.82
C ASN A 14 -21.42 7.77 -12.79
N ILE A 15 -20.57 8.01 -13.81
CA ILE A 15 -19.20 7.50 -13.82
C ILE A 15 -18.36 8.16 -12.72
N LEU A 16 -18.51 9.48 -12.55
CA LEU A 16 -17.84 10.23 -11.49
C LEU A 16 -18.24 9.71 -10.10
N LEU A 17 -19.54 9.48 -9.88
CA LEU A 17 -20.08 8.98 -8.61
C LEU A 17 -19.68 7.53 -8.32
N GLN A 18 -19.55 6.67 -9.34
CA GLN A 18 -19.09 5.29 -9.15
C GLN A 18 -17.59 5.20 -8.82
N GLY A 19 -16.80 6.19 -9.24
CA GLY A 19 -15.38 6.27 -8.90
C GLY A 19 -15.10 6.85 -7.51
N LEU A 20 -16.10 7.48 -6.87
CA LEU A 20 -15.95 8.12 -5.57
C LEU A 20 -16.54 7.26 -4.44
N PRO A 21 -15.81 7.07 -3.33
CA PRO A 21 -16.37 6.51 -2.10
C PRO A 21 -17.61 7.30 -1.66
N LYS A 22 -18.62 6.57 -1.14
CA LYS A 22 -19.92 7.11 -0.73
C LYS A 22 -19.80 8.25 0.29
N ASP A 23 -18.74 8.23 1.07
CA ASP A 23 -18.41 9.21 2.11
C ASP A 23 -18.05 10.58 1.49
N ILE A 24 -17.40 10.57 0.31
CA ILE A 24 -17.07 11.78 -0.46
C ILE A 24 -18.33 12.38 -1.08
N TYR A 25 -19.27 11.55 -1.56
CA TYR A 25 -20.55 12.02 -2.10
C TYR A 25 -21.40 12.74 -1.04
N ILE A 26 -21.47 12.20 0.18
CA ILE A 26 -22.18 12.83 1.30
C ILE A 26 -21.54 14.18 1.64
N LEU A 27 -20.21 14.25 1.63
CA LEU A 27 -19.46 15.49 1.84
C LEU A 27 -19.80 16.53 0.77
N ILE A 28 -19.68 16.15 -0.52
CA ILE A 28 -19.98 17.02 -1.67
C ILE A 28 -21.43 17.55 -1.61
N ASN A 29 -22.38 16.72 -1.19
CA ASN A 29 -23.80 17.07 -1.16
C ASN A 29 -24.20 17.94 0.06
N HIS A 30 -23.32 18.05 1.07
CA HIS A 30 -23.58 18.83 2.30
C HIS A 30 -22.95 20.23 2.26
N TYR A 31 -21.95 20.46 1.40
CA TYR A 31 -21.31 21.76 1.20
C TYR A 31 -21.89 22.46 -0.04
N THR A 32 -22.22 23.74 0.08
CA THR A 32 -22.78 24.55 -1.02
C THR A 32 -21.72 25.35 -1.77
N ASP A 33 -20.55 25.56 -1.18
CA ASP A 33 -19.42 26.26 -1.81
C ASP A 33 -18.51 25.25 -2.53
N THR A 34 -18.25 25.53 -3.81
CA THR A 34 -17.33 24.76 -4.64
C THR A 34 -15.92 24.75 -4.05
N LYS A 35 -15.52 25.82 -3.36
CA LYS A 35 -14.20 25.92 -2.72
C LYS A 35 -14.07 24.92 -1.57
N ASP A 36 -15.07 24.84 -0.69
CA ASP A 36 -15.06 23.93 0.45
C ASP A 36 -15.09 22.45 0.01
N ILE A 37 -15.77 22.15 -1.10
CA ILE A 37 -15.76 20.82 -1.71
C ILE A 37 -14.35 20.47 -2.19
N TRP A 38 -13.68 21.38 -2.91
CA TRP A 38 -12.34 21.16 -3.45
C TRP A 38 -11.29 21.00 -2.34
N ASP A 39 -11.33 21.86 -1.32
CA ASP A 39 -10.38 21.81 -0.20
C ASP A 39 -10.53 20.50 0.60
N ASN A 40 -11.75 19.98 0.78
CA ASN A 40 -11.98 18.69 1.42
C ASN A 40 -11.50 17.50 0.59
N VAL A 41 -11.78 17.48 -0.73
CA VAL A 41 -11.29 16.42 -1.62
C VAL A 41 -9.75 16.41 -1.62
N LYS A 42 -9.14 17.59 -1.65
CA LYS A 42 -7.69 17.73 -1.55
C LYS A 42 -7.15 17.19 -0.22
N MET A 43 -7.77 17.55 0.90
CA MET A 43 -7.39 17.05 2.24
C MET A 43 -7.45 15.52 2.30
N ILE A 44 -8.52 14.89 1.79
CA ILE A 44 -8.66 13.43 1.78
C ILE A 44 -7.58 12.77 0.90
N LEU A 45 -7.28 13.36 -0.26
CA LEU A 45 -6.22 12.87 -1.14
C LEU A 45 -4.85 12.98 -0.48
N GLU A 46 -4.57 14.10 0.18
CA GLU A 46 -3.32 14.34 0.91
C GLU A 46 -3.19 13.38 2.12
N ASP A 47 -4.26 13.16 2.88
CA ASP A 47 -4.28 12.21 4.00
C ASP A 47 -4.08 10.75 3.52
N SER A 48 -4.68 10.39 2.37
CA SER A 48 -4.45 9.10 1.72
C SER A 48 -3.01 8.90 1.22
N GLN A 49 -2.29 10.00 0.95
CA GLN A 49 -0.89 9.97 0.55
C GLN A 49 0.03 9.94 1.78
N LEU A 50 -0.31 10.69 2.83
CA LEU A 50 0.36 10.67 4.13
C LEU A 50 0.35 9.25 4.71
N THR A 51 -0.81 8.60 4.72
CA THR A 51 -0.96 7.20 5.18
C THR A 51 -0.14 6.20 4.36
N LYS A 52 0.03 6.42 3.04
CA LYS A 52 0.93 5.60 2.22
C LYS A 52 2.39 5.81 2.59
N ASP A 53 2.81 7.03 2.85
CA ASP A 53 4.20 7.34 3.18
C ASP A 53 4.56 6.93 4.61
N GLU A 54 3.63 7.03 5.56
CA GLU A 54 3.74 6.43 6.89
C GLU A 54 3.84 4.90 6.82
N CYS A 55 3.02 4.25 6.00
CA CYS A 55 3.09 2.80 5.78
C CYS A 55 4.45 2.39 5.20
N LYS A 56 4.95 3.10 4.18
CA LYS A 56 6.31 2.88 3.64
C LYS A 56 7.38 3.02 4.71
N SER A 57 7.30 4.06 5.53
CA SER A 57 8.26 4.31 6.62
C SER A 57 8.28 3.17 7.63
N GLN A 58 7.11 2.67 8.04
CA GLN A 58 7.01 1.52 8.95
C GLN A 58 7.61 0.25 8.36
N LEU A 59 7.27 -0.08 7.10
CA LEU A 59 7.85 -1.24 6.43
C LEU A 59 9.36 -1.11 6.23
N TYR A 60 9.84 0.12 6.00
CA TYR A 60 11.28 0.40 5.90
C TYR A 60 11.99 0.17 7.24
N ASP A 61 11.44 0.67 8.35
CA ASP A 61 12.03 0.44 9.69
C ASP A 61 12.04 -1.06 10.04
N GLU A 62 10.97 -1.79 9.74
CA GLU A 62 10.91 -3.24 9.98
C GLU A 62 11.91 -4.02 9.11
N PHE A 63 12.15 -3.55 7.88
CA PHE A 63 13.12 -4.14 6.97
C PHE A 63 14.57 -3.83 7.34
N GLU A 64 14.88 -2.58 7.71
CA GLU A 64 16.22 -2.14 8.11
C GLU A 64 16.63 -2.69 9.49
N HIS A 65 15.64 -2.88 10.38
CA HIS A 65 15.85 -3.39 11.73
C HIS A 65 15.06 -4.69 11.95
N PRO A 66 15.49 -5.84 11.37
CA PRO A 66 14.80 -7.10 11.56
C PRO A 66 14.85 -7.54 13.04
N ARG A 67 13.73 -7.39 13.73
CA ARG A 67 13.59 -7.83 15.14
C ARG A 67 13.11 -9.27 15.14
N ARG A 68 13.89 -10.18 15.75
CA ARG A 68 13.41 -11.54 16.02
C ARG A 68 12.52 -11.52 17.25
N ASN A 69 11.34 -12.12 17.16
CA ASN A 69 10.46 -12.23 18.31
C ASN A 69 10.99 -13.29 19.28
N LYS A 70 10.83 -13.08 20.59
CA LYS A 70 11.29 -14.04 21.59
C LYS A 70 10.52 -15.36 21.42
N GLY A 71 11.24 -16.45 21.18
CA GLY A 71 10.64 -17.77 20.93
C GLY A 71 10.23 -18.02 19.47
N GLU A 72 10.44 -17.07 18.55
CA GLU A 72 10.16 -17.24 17.12
C GLU A 72 11.07 -18.31 16.52
N THR A 73 10.47 -19.31 15.90
CA THR A 73 11.16 -20.32 15.11
C THR A 73 11.70 -19.72 13.82
N ILE A 74 12.66 -20.40 13.18
CA ILE A 74 13.21 -19.96 11.89
C ILE A 74 12.12 -19.91 10.81
N TYR A 75 11.19 -20.86 10.83
CA TYR A 75 10.08 -20.91 9.89
C TYR A 75 9.12 -19.74 10.07
N GLU A 76 8.74 -19.41 11.31
CA GLU A 76 7.88 -18.25 11.59
C GLU A 76 8.54 -16.94 11.16
N TYR A 77 9.84 -16.79 11.40
CA TYR A 77 10.62 -15.66 10.92
C TYR A 77 10.57 -15.56 9.38
N TYR A 78 10.78 -16.68 8.67
CA TYR A 78 10.72 -16.73 7.21
C TYR A 78 9.34 -16.31 6.67
N VAL A 79 8.26 -16.82 7.26
CA VAL A 79 6.88 -16.47 6.87
C VAL A 79 6.63 -14.98 7.08
N ARG A 80 7.03 -14.42 8.22
CA ARG A 80 6.89 -12.98 8.51
C ARG A 80 7.70 -12.12 7.55
N PHE A 81 8.95 -12.51 7.27
CA PHE A 81 9.80 -11.80 6.33
C PHE A 81 9.23 -11.83 4.90
N THR A 82 8.70 -12.96 4.46
CA THR A 82 8.03 -13.09 3.14
C THR A 82 6.80 -12.19 3.06
N LYS A 83 6.02 -12.11 4.14
CA LYS A 83 4.88 -11.20 4.25
C LYS A 83 5.33 -9.73 4.14
N LEU A 84 6.37 -9.33 4.87
CA LEU A 84 6.95 -7.99 4.81
C LEU A 84 7.34 -7.60 3.36
N ILE A 85 8.03 -8.49 2.64
CA ILE A 85 8.37 -8.26 1.23
C ILE A 85 7.13 -8.10 0.36
N ASN A 86 6.12 -8.96 0.53
CA ASN A 86 4.88 -8.86 -0.24
C ASN A 86 4.14 -7.53 0.05
N ASP A 87 4.12 -7.09 1.30
CA ASP A 87 3.50 -5.83 1.70
C ASP A 87 4.23 -4.62 1.06
N MET A 88 5.58 -4.65 1.02
CA MET A 88 6.38 -3.64 0.34
C MET A 88 6.12 -3.60 -1.18
N LEU A 89 5.95 -4.77 -1.81
CA LEU A 89 5.62 -4.87 -3.24
C LEU A 89 4.20 -4.37 -3.56
N ASN A 90 3.23 -4.66 -2.69
CA ASN A 90 1.84 -4.24 -2.87
C ASN A 90 1.69 -2.72 -2.93
N ILE A 91 2.47 -1.99 -2.14
CA ILE A 91 2.48 -0.52 -2.15
C ILE A 91 3.45 0.09 -3.18
N LYS A 92 4.03 -0.74 -4.05
CA LYS A 92 5.02 -0.36 -5.08
C LYS A 92 6.21 0.40 -4.52
N MET A 93 6.65 0.04 -3.31
CA MET A 93 7.84 0.64 -2.73
C MET A 93 9.07 0.16 -3.49
N ILE A 94 9.97 1.08 -3.85
CA ILE A 94 11.27 0.70 -4.37
C ILE A 94 12.03 0.08 -3.21
N MET A 95 12.29 -1.23 -3.31
CA MET A 95 13.11 -1.93 -2.32
C MET A 95 14.47 -1.24 -2.24
N PRO A 96 14.90 -0.79 -1.05
CA PRO A 96 16.21 -0.17 -0.89
C PRO A 96 17.26 -1.18 -1.33
N LYS A 97 18.33 -0.71 -1.98
CA LYS A 97 19.50 -1.55 -2.23
C LYS A 97 20.03 -2.00 -0.86
N CYS A 98 19.69 -3.21 -0.45
CA CYS A 98 20.30 -3.82 0.72
C CYS A 98 21.81 -3.86 0.48
N SER A 99 22.60 -3.22 1.35
CA SER A 99 24.06 -3.42 1.41
C SER A 99 24.43 -4.88 1.73
N LEU A 100 23.44 -5.70 2.10
CA LEU A 100 23.52 -7.15 2.27
C LEU A 100 23.51 -7.94 0.94
N THR A 101 23.49 -7.26 -0.20
CA THR A 101 23.66 -7.87 -1.53
C THR A 101 25.16 -7.91 -1.85
N GLN A 102 25.86 -8.98 -1.48
CA GLN A 102 26.13 -10.06 -2.44
C GLN A 102 26.15 -11.46 -1.81
N ASN A 103 26.13 -11.55 -0.48
CA ASN A 103 26.35 -12.82 0.23
C ASN A 103 25.10 -13.32 0.97
N LEU A 104 24.20 -12.46 1.46
CA LEU A 104 23.04 -12.91 2.25
C LEU A 104 21.86 -13.37 1.41
N TRP A 105 21.67 -12.82 0.20
CA TRP A 105 20.60 -13.28 -0.70
C TRP A 105 20.84 -14.74 -1.15
N THR A 106 22.08 -15.08 -1.47
CA THR A 106 22.51 -16.46 -1.79
C THR A 106 22.53 -17.35 -0.55
N THR A 107 23.02 -16.86 0.59
CA THR A 107 23.18 -17.71 1.79
C THR A 107 21.88 -17.94 2.55
N CYS A 108 20.95 -16.97 2.61
CA CYS A 108 19.68 -17.14 3.34
C CYS A 108 18.52 -17.64 2.47
N CYS A 109 18.46 -17.29 1.18
CA CYS A 109 17.37 -17.76 0.31
C CYS A 109 17.71 -19.04 -0.46
N LEU A 110 18.99 -19.36 -0.74
CA LEU A 110 19.37 -20.64 -1.36
C LEU A 110 19.87 -21.66 -0.32
N ASN A 111 20.78 -21.32 0.59
CA ASN A 111 21.26 -22.29 1.59
C ASN A 111 20.27 -22.57 2.74
N GLY A 112 19.20 -21.76 2.89
CA GLY A 112 18.08 -22.06 3.78
C GLY A 112 17.28 -23.28 3.31
N VAL A 113 17.24 -23.52 1.98
CA VAL A 113 16.64 -24.73 1.39
C VAL A 113 17.58 -25.93 1.54
N ASP A 114 18.89 -25.73 1.35
CA ASP A 114 19.88 -26.81 1.44
C ASP A 114 20.14 -27.29 2.88
N SER A 115 20.09 -26.40 3.87
CA SER A 115 20.25 -26.77 5.29
C SER A 115 19.04 -27.54 5.84
N LEU A 116 17.85 -27.34 5.25
CA LEU A 116 16.63 -28.08 5.56
C LEU A 116 16.57 -29.45 4.83
N LEU A 117 17.30 -29.62 3.73
CA LEU A 117 17.43 -30.91 3.02
C LEU A 117 18.51 -31.83 3.62
N GLN A 118 19.44 -31.29 4.43
CA GLN A 118 20.49 -32.07 5.10
C GLN A 118 20.16 -32.44 6.56
N SER A 119 18.99 -32.04 7.07
CA SER A 119 18.55 -32.33 8.44
C SER A 119 17.41 -33.36 8.55
N ASN A 120 17.19 -34.16 7.48
CA ASN A 120 16.38 -35.39 7.51
C ASN A 120 17.23 -36.61 7.16
#